data_AF-A0A9Q8V5J1-F1
#
_entry.id   AF-A0A9Q8V5J1-F1
#
_cell.length_a   1.000
_cell.length_b   1.000
_cell.length_c   1.000
_cell.angle_alpha   90.00
_cell.angle_beta   90.00
_cell.angle_gamma   90.00
#
_symmetry.space_group_name_H-M   'P 1'
#
loop_
_entity.id
_entity.type
_entity.pdbx_description
1 polymer ?
#
loop_
_entity_poly.entity_id
_entity_poly.type
_entity_poly.pdbx_seq_one_letter_code
_entity_poly.pdbx_strand_id
1 'polypeptide(L)'
;MAFENMSALHATAFLSGVLLHVTVFRFGEWDMHALGIIAGGLLLDFCAAGVLRYRIAAGPASFWQALQQTSSALGICIAGIFSSILVYRLAFHRLNRFPGPFWARISNVYPTTLSFRGSKFQLYKEVQALHRQYGDIVRLALHTYEPRVAEQTAHLVECIDERQGQAMDVNKWFSLYSFEVMTHVGFGQAFGALREGEAPPLLSASKDFMLYLRVFGHLVWLYPLYTLLLGNLQIRRFFKMISQLVRQRRERQCVDLFSWILSDYETLEKPTLRQTIDLYGDALTVIVAGSQTVSQALTCLFFELAQHPRVLALLQDEVDECYATAGGGGEEAGPGAQPLSKLEYLQACINETLRLWSAVPSGLPRKTPPQGLDIGGVFIPGDVVVQNPQYTMFRDERLFPRPDEFVPERWTTQPDLVADITRETSAFVPFSYGRFACAGKGLALQELTVVTSRIVRRYDVRLAPGSSSAEFTRGVKDFFTLEAPSLHLCFDARKR
;
A
#
# COMPACT_ATOMS: atom_id res chain seq x y z
N MET A 1 -21.84 -44.06 37.06
CA MET A 1 -20.89 -43.08 37.65
C MET A 1 -19.78 -42.61 36.70
N ALA A 2 -19.15 -43.45 35.86
CA ALA A 2 -18.09 -42.97 34.95
C ALA A 2 -18.58 -42.06 33.79
N PHE A 3 -19.80 -42.27 33.28
CA PHE A 3 -20.35 -41.48 32.17
C PHE A 3 -20.83 -40.06 32.58
N GLU A 4 -21.29 -39.87 33.83
CA GLU A 4 -21.72 -38.55 34.33
C GLU A 4 -20.55 -37.59 34.57
N ASN A 5 -19.39 -38.11 34.99
CA ASN A 5 -18.20 -37.28 35.19
C ASN A 5 -17.55 -36.84 33.86
N MET A 6 -17.70 -37.64 32.82
CA MET A 6 -17.13 -37.35 31.50
C MET A 6 -17.94 -36.27 30.75
N SER A 7 -19.26 -36.26 30.89
CA SER A 7 -20.11 -35.20 30.32
C SER A 7 -19.87 -33.84 30.99
N ALA A 8 -19.70 -33.81 32.31
CA ALA A 8 -19.37 -32.59 33.06
C ALA A 8 -17.99 -32.03 32.66
N LEU A 9 -16.98 -32.88 32.46
CA LEU A 9 -15.66 -32.47 31.98
C LEU A 9 -15.71 -31.86 30.57
N HIS A 10 -16.47 -32.47 29.67
CA HIS A 10 -16.62 -31.94 28.31
C HIS A 10 -17.40 -30.62 28.27
N ALA A 11 -18.45 -30.48 29.08
CA ALA A 11 -19.21 -29.22 29.19
C ALA A 11 -18.33 -28.07 29.73
N THR A 12 -17.53 -28.34 30.76
CA THR A 12 -16.60 -27.35 31.33
C THR A 12 -15.48 -26.99 30.35
N ALA A 13 -14.94 -27.96 29.61
CA ALA A 13 -13.96 -27.69 28.55
C ALA A 13 -14.52 -26.80 27.44
N PHE A 14 -15.74 -27.08 26.96
CA PHE A 14 -16.40 -26.27 25.94
C PHE A 14 -16.63 -24.83 26.41
N LEU A 15 -17.17 -24.64 27.62
CA LEU A 15 -17.39 -23.31 28.21
C LEU A 15 -16.09 -22.55 28.44
N SER A 16 -15.02 -23.24 28.83
CA SER A 16 -13.68 -22.65 28.96
C SER A 16 -13.15 -22.17 27.62
N GLY A 17 -13.40 -22.92 26.53
CA GLY A 17 -13.09 -22.49 25.18
C GLY A 17 -13.87 -21.25 24.74
N VAL A 18 -15.16 -21.19 25.04
CA VAL A 18 -15.98 -20.00 24.78
C VAL A 18 -15.44 -18.79 25.56
N LEU A 19 -15.10 -18.97 26.83
CA LEU A 19 -14.54 -17.92 27.67
C LEU A 19 -13.20 -17.42 27.12
N LEU A 20 -12.29 -18.34 26.77
CA LEU A 20 -11.00 -18.03 26.14
C LEU A 20 -11.18 -17.24 24.85
N HIS A 21 -12.18 -17.58 24.03
CA HIS A 21 -12.47 -16.75 22.86
C HIS A 21 -12.89 -15.33 23.27
N VAL A 22 -13.86 -15.19 24.15
CA VAL A 22 -14.43 -13.87 24.51
C VAL A 22 -13.41 -12.97 25.21
N THR A 23 -12.50 -13.52 26.01
CA THR A 23 -11.55 -12.74 26.82
C THR A 23 -10.15 -12.64 26.24
N VAL A 24 -9.69 -13.65 25.49
CA VAL A 24 -8.32 -13.74 24.97
C VAL A 24 -8.33 -13.68 23.45
N PHE A 25 -8.86 -14.70 22.76
CA PHE A 25 -8.71 -14.82 21.29
C PHE A 25 -9.49 -13.78 20.48
N ARG A 26 -10.43 -13.05 21.10
CA ARG A 26 -11.14 -11.93 20.49
C ARG A 26 -10.28 -10.65 20.42
N PHE A 27 -9.25 -10.54 21.26
CA PHE A 27 -8.42 -9.34 21.38
C PHE A 27 -6.96 -9.69 21.03
N GLY A 28 -6.50 -9.27 19.84
CA GLY A 28 -5.14 -9.51 19.36
C GLY A 28 -5.05 -10.38 18.10
N GLU A 29 -3.86 -10.43 17.50
CA GLU A 29 -3.55 -11.11 16.23
C GLU A 29 -2.99 -12.51 16.47
N TRP A 30 -3.81 -13.36 17.09
CA TRP A 30 -3.42 -14.71 17.50
C TRP A 30 -3.10 -15.63 16.32
N ASP A 31 -3.53 -15.28 15.11
CA ASP A 31 -3.15 -15.96 13.87
C ASP A 31 -1.65 -15.88 13.58
N MET A 32 -0.96 -14.81 14.01
CA MET A 32 0.50 -14.68 13.88
C MET A 32 1.26 -15.63 14.80
N HIS A 33 0.62 -16.10 15.87
CA HIS A 33 1.20 -17.03 16.85
C HIS A 33 0.63 -18.45 16.73
N ALA A 34 -0.05 -18.78 15.64
CA ALA A 34 -0.78 -20.05 15.47
C ALA A 34 0.09 -21.28 15.78
N LEU A 35 1.32 -21.34 15.28
CA LEU A 35 2.24 -22.45 15.54
C LEU A 35 2.63 -22.55 17.03
N GLY A 36 2.84 -21.41 17.70
CA GLY A 36 3.15 -21.36 19.12
C GLY A 36 1.97 -21.77 20.00
N ILE A 37 0.75 -21.36 19.63
CA ILE A 37 -0.48 -21.76 20.32
C ILE A 37 -0.74 -23.27 20.15
N ILE A 38 -0.52 -23.81 18.94
CA ILE A 38 -0.64 -25.25 18.68
C ILE A 38 0.41 -26.02 19.49
N ALA A 39 1.68 -25.60 19.44
CA ALA A 39 2.75 -26.24 20.19
C ALA A 39 2.52 -26.18 21.71
N GLY A 40 2.10 -25.03 22.23
CA GLY A 40 1.75 -24.84 23.63
C GLY A 40 0.55 -25.68 24.06
N GLY A 41 -0.49 -25.78 23.22
CA GLY A 41 -1.66 -26.62 23.46
C GLY A 41 -1.31 -28.11 23.50
N LEU A 42 -0.49 -28.60 22.57
CA LEU A 42 -0.02 -29.99 22.54
C LEU A 42 0.88 -30.31 23.75
N LEU A 43 1.76 -29.38 24.15
CA LEU A 43 2.59 -29.53 25.34
C LEU A 43 1.75 -29.56 26.62
N LEU A 44 0.75 -28.67 26.73
CA LEU A 44 -0.18 -28.63 27.85
C LEU A 44 -0.97 -29.95 27.96
N ASP A 45 -1.44 -30.49 26.83
CA ASP A 45 -2.16 -31.76 26.77
C ASP A 45 -1.29 -32.92 27.28
N PHE A 46 -0.05 -33.01 26.80
CA PHE A 46 0.89 -34.04 27.22
C PHE A 46 1.22 -33.95 28.72
N CYS A 47 1.43 -32.74 29.24
CA CYS A 47 1.64 -32.49 30.67
C CYS A 47 0.40 -32.86 31.49
N ALA A 48 -0.79 -32.50 31.03
CA ALA A 48 -2.06 -32.84 31.69
C ALA A 48 -2.28 -34.36 31.74
N ALA A 49 -1.95 -35.08 30.66
CA ALA A 49 -2.01 -36.55 30.61
C ALA A 49 -1.08 -37.19 31.64
N GLY A 50 0.14 -36.66 31.80
CA GLY A 50 1.10 -37.10 32.82
C GLY A 50 0.58 -36.90 34.25
N VAL A 51 0.00 -35.74 34.54
CA VAL A 51 -0.60 -35.44 35.85
C VAL A 51 -1.81 -36.34 36.13
N LEU A 52 -2.68 -36.55 35.15
CA LEU A 52 -3.85 -37.42 35.28
C LEU A 52 -3.44 -38.87 35.54
N ARG A 53 -2.42 -39.37 34.82
CA ARG A 53 -1.85 -40.71 35.03
C ARG A 53 -1.22 -40.86 36.43
N TYR A 54 -0.55 -39.81 36.93
CA TYR A 54 0.02 -39.80 38.27
C TYR A 54 -1.07 -39.82 39.36
N ARG A 55 -2.18 -39.08 39.17
CA ARG A 55 -3.29 -39.05 40.12
C ARG A 55 -4.13 -40.34 40.16
N ILE A 56 -4.20 -41.07 39.05
CA ILE A 56 -4.92 -42.36 38.95
C ILE A 56 -3.98 -43.55 39.21
N ALA A 57 -2.84 -43.34 39.88
CA ALA A 57 -1.78 -44.35 40.05
C ALA A 57 -2.20 -45.71 40.65
N ALA A 58 -3.40 -45.82 41.24
CA ALA A 58 -3.97 -47.05 41.79
C ALA A 58 -4.95 -47.80 40.86
N GLY A 59 -5.23 -47.29 39.65
CA GLY A 59 -6.17 -47.91 38.69
C GLY A 59 -5.47 -48.56 37.48
N PRO A 60 -6.14 -49.47 36.75
CA PRO A 60 -5.58 -50.16 35.58
C PRO A 60 -5.42 -49.26 34.33
N ALA A 61 -5.58 -47.94 34.47
CA ALA A 61 -5.61 -47.03 33.34
C ALA A 61 -4.22 -46.82 32.75
N SER A 62 -4.08 -47.11 31.45
CA SER A 62 -2.82 -46.89 30.72
C SER A 62 -2.58 -45.39 30.49
N PHE A 63 -1.32 -44.99 30.31
CA PHE A 63 -0.97 -43.60 29.93
C PHE A 63 -1.73 -43.17 28.67
N TRP A 64 -1.92 -44.08 27.73
CA TRP A 64 -2.69 -43.85 26.50
C TRP A 64 -4.15 -43.49 26.77
N GLN A 65 -4.77 -44.08 27.78
CA GLN A 65 -6.15 -43.73 28.17
C GLN A 65 -6.22 -42.35 28.84
N ALA A 66 -5.21 -41.97 29.62
CA ALA A 66 -5.12 -40.63 30.20
C ALA A 66 -4.92 -39.56 29.11
N LEU A 67 -4.04 -39.81 28.14
CA LEU A 67 -3.82 -38.94 26.99
C LEU A 67 -5.08 -38.83 26.14
N GLN A 68 -5.77 -39.94 25.88
CA GLN A 68 -7.03 -39.92 25.12
C GLN A 68 -8.09 -39.03 25.79
N GLN A 69 -8.18 -39.04 27.13
CA GLN A 69 -9.12 -38.21 27.89
C GLN A 69 -8.74 -36.72 27.90
N THR A 70 -7.46 -36.38 28.00
CA THR A 70 -7.03 -34.96 27.96
C THR A 70 -7.11 -34.40 26.55
N SER A 71 -6.73 -35.18 25.53
CA SER A 71 -6.87 -34.78 24.13
C SER A 71 -8.33 -34.59 23.72
N SER A 72 -9.26 -35.43 24.23
CA SER A 72 -10.69 -35.24 23.97
C SER A 72 -11.22 -33.96 24.61
N ALA A 73 -10.80 -33.63 25.84
CA ALA A 73 -11.15 -32.38 26.50
C ALA A 73 -10.55 -31.15 25.77
N LEU A 74 -9.29 -31.22 25.31
CA LEU A 74 -8.66 -30.16 24.53
C LEU A 74 -9.39 -29.95 23.20
N GLY A 75 -9.73 -31.02 22.49
CA GLY A 75 -10.50 -30.95 21.25
C GLY A 75 -11.86 -30.27 21.44
N ILE A 76 -12.53 -30.53 22.56
CA ILE A 76 -13.83 -29.90 22.89
C ILE A 76 -13.67 -28.44 23.31
N CYS A 77 -12.58 -28.08 23.99
CA CYS A 77 -12.24 -26.68 24.26
C CYS A 77 -12.00 -25.90 22.96
N ILE A 78 -11.24 -26.47 22.02
CA ILE A 78 -11.02 -25.91 20.68
C ILE A 78 -12.36 -25.76 19.95
N ALA A 79 -13.25 -26.76 20.01
CA ALA A 79 -14.59 -26.68 19.44
C ALA A 79 -15.41 -25.54 20.06
N GLY A 80 -15.27 -25.29 21.37
CA GLY A 80 -15.87 -24.15 22.07
C GLY A 80 -15.37 -22.81 21.56
N ILE A 81 -14.05 -22.66 21.37
CA ILE A 81 -13.43 -21.46 20.79
C ILE A 81 -14.00 -21.18 19.39
N PHE A 82 -13.94 -22.15 18.48
CA PHE A 82 -14.41 -21.97 17.11
C PHE A 82 -15.92 -21.74 17.03
N SER A 83 -16.71 -22.42 17.85
CA SER A 83 -18.16 -22.20 17.92
C SER A 83 -18.48 -20.78 18.39
N SER A 84 -17.76 -20.28 19.39
CA SER A 84 -17.92 -18.91 19.88
C SER A 84 -17.50 -17.87 18.84
N ILE A 85 -16.39 -18.09 18.12
CA ILE A 85 -15.96 -17.24 16.99
C ILE A 85 -17.04 -17.18 15.92
N LEU A 86 -17.61 -18.33 15.55
CA LEU A 86 -18.62 -18.43 14.51
C LEU A 86 -19.91 -17.71 14.90
N VAL A 87 -20.40 -17.92 16.12
CA VAL A 87 -21.56 -17.20 16.67
C VAL A 87 -21.30 -15.69 16.74
N TYR A 88 -20.12 -15.27 17.21
CA TYR A 88 -19.76 -13.86 17.24
C TYR A 88 -19.76 -13.23 15.84
N ARG A 89 -19.13 -13.88 14.86
CA ARG A 89 -19.05 -13.38 13.47
C ARG A 89 -20.41 -13.35 12.78
N LEU A 90 -21.27 -14.33 13.05
CA LEU A 90 -22.61 -14.45 12.45
C LEU A 90 -23.69 -13.59 13.10
N ALA A 91 -23.58 -13.25 14.39
CA ALA A 91 -24.65 -12.56 15.11
C ALA A 91 -24.24 -11.19 15.67
N PHE A 92 -23.00 -11.04 16.16
CA PHE A 92 -22.60 -9.89 16.98
C PHE A 92 -21.51 -9.00 16.36
N HIS A 93 -20.89 -9.44 15.26
CA HIS A 93 -19.87 -8.65 14.58
C HIS A 93 -20.50 -7.44 13.89
N ARG A 94 -19.90 -6.27 14.05
CA ARG A 94 -20.35 -4.97 13.48
C ARG A 94 -20.55 -4.95 11.96
N LEU A 95 -20.09 -6.00 11.28
CA LEU A 95 -20.14 -6.16 9.82
C LEU A 95 -21.16 -7.21 9.35
N ASN A 96 -21.93 -7.83 10.27
CA ASN A 96 -22.99 -8.78 9.92
C ASN A 96 -24.14 -8.15 9.10
N ARG A 97 -24.30 -6.82 9.19
CA ARG A 97 -25.29 -6.06 8.43
C ARG A 97 -24.99 -5.92 6.93
N PHE A 98 -23.79 -6.30 6.48
CA PHE A 98 -23.39 -6.14 5.08
C PHE A 98 -23.62 -7.44 4.28
N PRO A 99 -24.15 -7.34 3.04
CA PRO A 99 -24.46 -8.50 2.21
C PRO A 99 -23.18 -9.15 1.63
N GLY A 100 -23.28 -10.43 1.28
CA GLY A 100 -22.17 -11.24 0.76
C GLY A 100 -22.37 -12.76 0.96
N PRO A 101 -21.52 -13.62 0.36
CA PRO A 101 -21.61 -15.08 0.51
C PRO A 101 -21.55 -15.49 1.97
N PHE A 102 -22.42 -16.42 2.38
CA PHE A 102 -22.52 -16.86 3.77
C PHE A 102 -21.16 -17.29 4.35
N TRP A 103 -20.38 -18.06 3.59
CA TRP A 103 -19.06 -18.52 4.00
C TRP A 103 -18.02 -17.40 4.11
N ALA A 104 -18.13 -16.35 3.31
CA ALA A 104 -17.27 -15.17 3.38
C ALA A 104 -17.54 -14.29 4.61
N ARG A 105 -18.73 -14.42 5.23
CA ARG A 105 -19.08 -13.75 6.49
C ARG A 105 -18.39 -14.38 7.71
N ILE A 106 -18.03 -15.66 7.58
CA ILE A 106 -17.56 -16.48 8.69
C ILE A 106 -16.03 -16.52 8.74
N SER A 107 -15.35 -16.62 7.59
CA SER A 107 -13.89 -16.70 7.55
C SER A 107 -13.32 -16.46 6.14
N ASN A 108 -11.99 -16.32 6.07
CA ASN A 108 -11.25 -16.28 4.81
C ASN A 108 -11.20 -17.63 4.07
N VAL A 109 -11.89 -18.67 4.57
CA VAL A 109 -11.97 -19.97 3.88
C VAL A 109 -12.63 -19.81 2.51
N TYR A 110 -13.58 -18.89 2.32
CA TYR A 110 -14.21 -18.65 1.01
C TYR A 110 -13.22 -18.16 -0.07
N PRO A 111 -12.46 -17.06 0.10
CA PRO A 111 -11.44 -16.67 -0.88
C PRO A 111 -10.32 -17.71 -1.02
N THR A 112 -9.99 -18.42 0.06
CA THR A 112 -8.96 -19.48 0.02
C THR A 112 -9.43 -20.70 -0.78
N THR A 113 -10.69 -21.13 -0.68
CA THR A 113 -11.23 -22.25 -1.49
C THR A 113 -11.29 -21.91 -2.97
N LEU A 114 -11.49 -20.64 -3.32
CA LEU A 114 -11.43 -20.16 -4.70
C LEU A 114 -10.00 -20.25 -5.26
N SER A 115 -8.97 -20.07 -4.42
CA SER A 115 -7.56 -20.16 -4.84
C SER A 115 -7.14 -21.58 -5.22
N PHE A 116 -7.80 -22.61 -4.68
CA PHE A 116 -7.56 -24.02 -5.06
C PHE A 116 -8.15 -24.40 -6.43
N ARG A 117 -8.85 -23.50 -7.14
CA ARG A 117 -9.37 -23.73 -8.50
C ARG A 117 -8.33 -23.59 -9.62
N GLY A 118 -7.04 -23.46 -9.30
CA GLY A 118 -5.93 -23.48 -10.25
C GLY A 118 -5.91 -22.31 -11.24
N SER A 119 -5.52 -22.56 -12.50
CA SER A 119 -5.30 -21.58 -13.57
C SER A 119 -6.52 -20.74 -13.99
N LYS A 120 -7.69 -20.98 -13.39
CA LYS A 120 -8.93 -20.19 -13.60
C LYS A 120 -9.20 -19.17 -12.49
N PHE A 121 -8.30 -19.01 -11.53
CA PHE A 121 -8.49 -18.09 -10.40
C PHE A 121 -8.40 -16.62 -10.86
N GLN A 122 -9.56 -16.00 -11.03
CA GLN A 122 -9.73 -14.59 -11.38
C GLN A 122 -10.57 -13.91 -10.29
N LEU A 123 -9.95 -13.63 -9.14
CA LEU A 123 -10.62 -13.05 -7.96
C LEU A 123 -11.46 -11.81 -8.31
N TYR A 124 -10.99 -10.99 -9.25
CA TYR A 124 -11.69 -9.81 -9.74
C TYR A 124 -13.04 -10.13 -10.42
N LYS A 125 -13.15 -11.25 -11.16
CA LYS A 125 -14.44 -11.69 -11.76
C LYS A 125 -15.40 -12.24 -10.72
N GLU A 126 -14.87 -12.95 -9.73
CA GLU A 126 -15.69 -13.44 -8.61
C GLU A 126 -16.23 -12.25 -7.80
N VAL A 127 -15.38 -11.28 -7.44
CA VAL A 127 -15.78 -10.05 -6.75
C VAL A 127 -16.83 -9.28 -7.57
N GLN A 128 -16.67 -9.21 -8.89
CA GLN A 128 -17.68 -8.62 -9.77
C GLN A 128 -19.02 -9.38 -9.76
N ALA A 129 -18.99 -10.72 -9.78
CA ALA A 129 -20.20 -11.54 -9.67
C ALA A 129 -20.88 -11.34 -8.29
N LEU A 130 -20.08 -11.21 -7.23
CA LEU A 130 -20.58 -10.93 -5.89
C LEU A 130 -21.20 -9.54 -5.78
N HIS A 131 -20.63 -8.52 -6.42
CA HIS A 131 -21.26 -7.21 -6.52
C HIS A 131 -22.57 -7.25 -7.29
N ARG A 132 -22.65 -8.03 -8.38
CA ARG A 132 -23.90 -8.24 -9.13
C ARG A 132 -24.98 -8.93 -8.30
N GLN A 133 -24.59 -9.83 -7.39
CA GLN A 133 -25.52 -10.62 -6.59
C GLN A 133 -25.90 -9.96 -5.26
N TYR A 134 -24.96 -9.26 -4.62
CA TYR A 134 -25.09 -8.75 -3.24
C TYR A 134 -25.09 -7.22 -3.15
N GLY A 135 -24.89 -6.51 -4.28
CA GLY A 135 -24.95 -5.06 -4.37
C GLY A 135 -23.59 -4.37 -4.24
N ASP A 136 -23.65 -3.05 -4.05
CA ASP A 136 -22.51 -2.15 -4.25
C ASP A 136 -21.37 -2.34 -3.24
N ILE A 137 -21.67 -2.89 -2.05
CA ILE A 137 -20.68 -3.11 -0.99
C ILE A 137 -20.50 -4.61 -0.73
N VAL A 138 -19.28 -5.09 -1.01
CA VAL A 138 -18.80 -6.46 -0.71
C VAL A 138 -17.41 -6.35 -0.05
N ARG A 139 -17.18 -7.01 1.07
CA ARG A 139 -16.04 -6.74 1.99
C ARG A 139 -14.68 -7.31 1.52
N LEU A 140 -13.69 -6.46 1.19
CA LEU A 140 -12.25 -6.79 0.97
C LEU A 140 -11.25 -5.60 1.21
N ALA A 141 -10.69 -5.48 2.44
CA ALA A 141 -9.50 -4.75 2.95
C ALA A 141 -9.01 -3.30 2.56
N LEU A 142 -9.31 -2.68 1.42
CA LEU A 142 -8.67 -1.37 1.04
C LEU A 142 -9.38 -0.08 1.53
N HIS A 143 -10.62 -0.17 2.03
CA HIS A 143 -11.45 1.00 2.36
C HIS A 143 -10.97 1.81 3.59
N THR A 144 -9.97 1.32 4.34
CA THR A 144 -9.59 1.91 5.64
C THR A 144 -8.87 3.26 5.51
N TYR A 145 -8.13 3.51 4.41
CA TYR A 145 -7.31 4.72 4.25
C TYR A 145 -7.94 5.78 3.34
N GLU A 146 -8.99 5.44 2.58
CA GLU A 146 -9.67 6.35 1.65
C GLU A 146 -10.14 7.67 2.30
N PRO A 147 -10.70 7.67 3.52
CA PRO A 147 -11.09 8.92 4.17
C PRO A 147 -9.91 9.87 4.40
N ARG A 148 -8.71 9.34 4.73
CA ARG A 148 -7.51 10.16 4.97
C ARG A 148 -7.00 10.78 3.68
N VAL A 149 -7.02 10.04 2.59
CA VAL A 149 -6.65 10.54 1.25
C VAL A 149 -7.65 11.60 0.78
N ALA A 150 -8.95 11.34 0.96
CA ALA A 150 -10.01 12.28 0.58
C ALA A 150 -9.91 13.60 1.35
N GLU A 151 -9.67 13.54 2.66
CA GLU A 151 -9.47 14.73 3.51
C GLU A 151 -8.31 15.60 3.01
N GLN A 152 -7.13 15.02 2.78
CA GLN A 152 -5.99 15.82 2.30
C GLN A 152 -6.20 16.32 0.86
N THR A 153 -7.00 15.59 0.06
CA THR A 153 -7.34 16.03 -1.30
C THR A 153 -8.26 17.23 -1.26
N ALA A 154 -9.22 17.26 -0.33
CA ALA A 154 -10.08 18.42 -0.10
C ALA A 154 -9.23 19.65 0.31
N HIS A 155 -8.32 19.50 1.27
CA HIS A 155 -7.41 20.60 1.65
C HIS A 155 -6.55 21.10 0.47
N LEU A 156 -6.03 20.20 -0.37
CA LEU A 156 -5.27 20.60 -1.55
C LEU A 156 -6.14 21.43 -2.51
N VAL A 157 -7.39 21.03 -2.73
CA VAL A 157 -8.35 21.76 -3.57
C VAL A 157 -8.68 23.14 -2.96
N GLU A 158 -8.88 23.22 -1.65
CA GLU A 158 -9.07 24.50 -0.94
C GLU A 158 -7.88 25.45 -1.15
N CYS A 159 -6.64 24.94 -1.05
CA CYS A 159 -5.44 25.74 -1.31
C CYS A 159 -5.37 26.24 -2.77
N ILE A 160 -5.89 25.47 -3.73
CA ILE A 160 -6.02 25.88 -5.14
C ILE A 160 -7.10 26.94 -5.29
N ASP A 161 -8.26 26.77 -4.64
CA ASP A 161 -9.37 27.74 -4.66
C ASP A 161 -8.93 29.13 -4.16
N GLU A 162 -8.16 29.18 -3.06
CA GLU A 162 -7.60 30.43 -2.53
C GLU A 162 -6.65 31.15 -3.50
N ARG A 163 -6.07 30.42 -4.45
CA ARG A 163 -5.03 30.89 -5.40
C ARG A 163 -5.51 30.85 -6.84
N GLN A 164 -6.81 30.76 -7.06
CA GLN A 164 -7.38 30.64 -8.39
C GLN A 164 -6.91 31.79 -9.31
N GLY A 165 -6.53 31.45 -10.54
CA GLY A 165 -5.99 32.39 -11.53
C GLY A 165 -4.56 32.89 -11.27
N GLN A 166 -3.99 32.61 -10.09
CA GLN A 166 -2.61 32.97 -9.74
C GLN A 166 -1.64 31.87 -10.15
N ALA A 167 -0.38 32.24 -10.36
CA ALA A 167 0.69 31.27 -10.63
C ALA A 167 1.05 30.52 -9.34
N MET A 168 0.98 29.20 -9.38
CA MET A 168 1.25 28.34 -8.22
C MET A 168 2.30 27.29 -8.56
N ASP A 169 3.34 27.13 -7.71
CA ASP A 169 4.33 26.06 -7.85
C ASP A 169 3.73 24.70 -7.46
N VAL A 170 3.15 23.98 -8.42
CA VAL A 170 2.46 22.72 -8.17
C VAL A 170 3.40 21.61 -7.69
N ASN A 171 4.70 21.67 -7.99
CA ASN A 171 5.67 20.72 -7.45
C ASN A 171 5.75 20.84 -5.92
N LYS A 172 5.83 22.08 -5.41
CA LYS A 172 5.77 22.36 -3.97
C LYS A 172 4.48 21.81 -3.38
N TRP A 173 3.33 22.16 -3.93
CA TRP A 173 2.02 21.79 -3.36
C TRP A 173 1.73 20.29 -3.42
N PHE A 174 2.04 19.61 -4.53
CA PHE A 174 1.90 18.15 -4.61
C PHE A 174 2.90 17.42 -3.70
N SER A 175 4.08 17.99 -3.45
CA SER A 175 5.03 17.45 -2.47
C SER A 175 4.51 17.59 -1.04
N LEU A 176 3.92 18.73 -0.68
CA LEU A 176 3.28 18.94 0.61
C LEU A 176 2.08 17.97 0.77
N TYR A 177 1.24 17.85 -0.26
CA TYR A 177 0.10 16.93 -0.28
C TYR A 177 0.52 15.48 -0.03
N SER A 178 1.44 14.97 -0.85
CA SER A 178 1.80 13.54 -0.78
C SER A 178 2.55 13.23 0.50
N PHE A 179 3.32 14.19 1.03
CA PHE A 179 3.93 14.07 2.36
C PHE A 179 2.86 13.96 3.45
N GLU A 180 1.87 14.86 3.44
CA GLU A 180 0.78 14.90 4.42
C GLU A 180 -0.08 13.63 4.38
N VAL A 181 -0.40 13.14 3.17
CA VAL A 181 -1.10 11.85 2.99
C VAL A 181 -0.29 10.72 3.61
N MET A 182 1.00 10.61 3.28
CA MET A 182 1.81 9.50 3.78
C MET A 182 2.12 9.59 5.27
N THR A 183 2.23 10.79 5.85
CA THR A 183 2.35 10.91 7.31
C THR A 183 1.04 10.55 8.01
N HIS A 184 -0.10 10.89 7.41
CA HIS A 184 -1.40 10.57 7.98
C HIS A 184 -1.78 9.09 7.81
N VAL A 185 -1.58 8.51 6.62
CA VAL A 185 -1.81 7.08 6.33
C VAL A 185 -0.76 6.20 7.00
N GLY A 186 0.49 6.64 6.99
CA GLY A 186 1.63 5.94 7.57
C GLY A 186 1.60 5.92 9.09
N PHE A 187 1.45 7.08 9.72
CA PHE A 187 1.72 7.27 11.16
C PHE A 187 0.54 7.87 11.93
N GLY A 188 -0.63 8.02 11.29
CA GLY A 188 -1.80 8.60 11.94
C GLY A 188 -1.58 10.06 12.36
N GLN A 189 -0.67 10.77 11.66
CA GLN A 189 -0.30 12.14 11.98
C GLN A 189 -0.36 13.02 10.73
N ALA A 190 -1.24 14.01 10.77
CA ALA A 190 -1.14 15.21 9.95
C ALA A 190 -0.11 16.16 10.59
N PHE A 191 0.80 16.71 9.78
CA PHE A 191 1.75 17.76 10.15
C PHE A 191 1.21 19.16 9.89
N GLY A 192 0.12 19.29 9.13
CA GLY A 192 -0.43 20.58 8.71
C GLY A 192 0.34 21.25 7.59
N ALA A 193 1.24 20.54 6.90
CA ALA A 193 2.14 21.10 5.89
C ALA A 193 1.39 21.76 4.74
N LEU A 194 0.25 21.17 4.34
CA LEU A 194 -0.65 21.74 3.34
C LEU A 194 -1.27 23.07 3.81
N ARG A 195 -1.80 23.12 5.04
CA ARG A 195 -2.50 24.31 5.56
C ARG A 195 -1.55 25.49 5.77
N GLU A 196 -0.35 25.21 6.26
CA GLU A 196 0.67 26.23 6.46
C GLU A 196 1.33 26.67 5.14
N GLY A 197 1.27 25.83 4.11
CA GLY A 197 1.93 26.05 2.83
C GLY A 197 3.46 25.99 2.92
N GLU A 198 4.01 25.45 4.01
CA GLU A 198 5.44 25.40 4.29
C GLU A 198 5.92 23.96 4.50
N ALA A 199 7.12 23.67 3.99
CA ALA A 199 7.68 22.32 4.08
C ALA A 199 8.15 22.06 5.51
N PRO A 200 7.60 21.04 6.21
CA PRO A 200 8.07 20.71 7.54
C PRO A 200 9.54 20.28 7.46
N PRO A 201 10.33 20.45 8.53
CA PRO A 201 11.75 20.13 8.50
C PRO A 201 12.04 18.67 8.09
N LEU A 202 11.08 17.76 8.30
CA LEU A 202 11.20 16.35 7.93
C LEU A 202 11.19 16.15 6.41
N LEU A 203 10.34 16.91 5.70
CA LEU A 203 10.25 16.89 4.24
C LEU A 203 11.49 17.53 3.61
N SER A 204 11.98 18.64 4.17
CA SER A 204 13.22 19.27 3.69
C SER A 204 14.42 18.34 3.89
N ALA A 205 14.52 17.70 5.06
CA ALA A 205 15.59 16.76 5.35
C ALA A 205 15.53 15.48 4.50
N SER A 206 14.34 15.03 4.08
CA SER A 206 14.22 13.89 3.17
C SER A 206 14.72 14.23 1.76
N LYS A 207 14.46 15.44 1.25
CA LYS A 207 15.03 15.92 -0.02
C LYS A 207 16.57 15.98 0.02
N ASP A 208 17.14 16.53 1.11
CA ASP A 208 18.58 16.55 1.31
C ASP A 208 19.19 15.13 1.36
N PHE A 209 18.46 14.19 1.97
CA PHE A 209 18.87 12.78 1.99
C PHE A 209 18.87 12.13 0.60
N MET A 210 17.94 12.49 -0.29
CA MET A 210 17.93 12.01 -1.68
C MET A 210 19.13 12.53 -2.49
N LEU A 211 19.54 13.79 -2.28
CA LEU A 211 20.78 14.32 -2.85
C LEU A 211 22.00 13.49 -2.44
N TYR A 212 22.02 13.03 -1.18
CA TYR A 212 23.05 12.12 -0.69
C TYR A 212 22.97 10.75 -1.38
N LEU A 213 21.78 10.15 -1.54
CA LEU A 213 21.62 8.87 -2.23
C LEU A 213 22.10 8.92 -3.68
N ARG A 214 21.97 10.05 -4.38
CA ARG A 214 22.54 10.22 -5.72
C ARG A 214 24.06 10.06 -5.75
N VAL A 215 24.77 10.73 -4.84
CA VAL A 215 26.24 10.76 -4.85
C VAL A 215 26.81 9.41 -4.41
N PHE A 216 26.19 8.79 -3.41
CA PHE A 216 26.72 7.56 -2.78
C PHE A 216 26.00 6.27 -3.20
N GLY A 217 24.89 6.34 -3.92
CA GLY A 217 24.12 5.16 -4.35
C GLY A 217 24.92 4.21 -5.24
N HIS A 218 25.83 4.74 -6.05
CA HIS A 218 26.75 3.93 -6.87
C HIS A 218 28.08 3.61 -6.17
N LEU A 219 28.36 4.30 -5.06
CA LEU A 219 29.62 4.23 -4.32
C LEU A 219 29.35 3.91 -2.85
N VAL A 220 28.47 2.95 -2.59
CA VAL A 220 28.01 2.62 -1.22
C VAL A 220 29.18 2.26 -0.31
N TRP A 221 30.25 1.68 -0.87
CA TRP A 221 31.49 1.36 -0.15
C TRP A 221 32.25 2.59 0.37
N LEU A 222 32.05 3.78 -0.22
CA LEU A 222 32.65 5.04 0.25
C LEU A 222 31.89 5.63 1.45
N TYR A 223 30.70 5.12 1.76
CA TYR A 223 29.88 5.66 2.85
C TYR A 223 30.58 5.68 4.22
N PRO A 224 31.22 4.57 4.68
CA PRO A 224 31.92 4.59 5.96
C PRO A 224 33.01 5.67 6.02
N LEU A 225 33.72 5.91 4.92
CA LEU A 225 34.76 6.94 4.81
C LEU A 225 34.17 8.35 4.84
N TYR A 226 33.06 8.58 4.12
CA TYR A 226 32.32 9.84 4.16
C TYR A 226 31.85 10.19 5.59
N THR A 227 31.30 9.21 6.30
CA THR A 227 30.82 9.42 7.68
C THR A 227 31.94 9.75 8.67
N LEU A 228 33.16 9.28 8.40
CA LEU A 228 34.35 9.53 9.21
C LEU A 228 34.96 10.92 8.96
N LEU A 229 34.98 11.38 7.70
CA LEU A 229 35.72 12.59 7.28
C LEU A 229 34.90 13.89 7.30
N LEU A 230 33.63 13.87 6.88
CA LEU A 230 32.88 15.10 6.55
C LEU A 230 31.79 15.48 7.55
N GLY A 231 31.67 14.77 8.69
CA GLY A 231 30.76 15.14 9.76
C GLY A 231 29.28 15.08 9.32
N ASN A 232 28.63 13.94 9.58
CA ASN A 232 27.33 13.62 8.99
C ASN A 232 26.12 14.30 9.69
N LEU A 233 26.20 15.60 10.01
CA LEU A 233 25.25 16.28 10.89
C LEU A 233 23.83 16.29 10.31
N GLN A 234 23.65 16.52 9.01
CA GLN A 234 22.32 16.55 8.39
C GLN A 234 21.68 15.16 8.35
N ILE A 235 22.44 14.13 7.97
CA ILE A 235 21.94 12.74 7.98
C ILE A 235 21.61 12.32 9.42
N ARG A 236 22.47 12.63 10.40
CA ARG A 236 22.18 12.37 11.82
C ARG A 236 20.94 13.11 12.31
N ARG A 237 20.73 14.35 11.89
CA ARG A 237 19.50 15.12 12.18
C ARG A 237 18.28 14.43 11.59
N PHE A 238 18.35 14.03 10.33
CA PHE A 238 17.25 13.35 9.65
C PHE A 238 16.87 12.03 10.34
N PHE A 239 17.84 11.15 10.62
CA PHE A 239 17.59 9.92 11.37
C PHE A 239 17.09 10.18 12.80
N LYS A 240 17.55 11.26 13.44
CA LYS A 240 17.01 11.68 14.75
C LYS A 240 15.52 12.05 14.63
N MET A 241 15.12 12.76 13.58
CA MET A 241 13.71 13.10 13.35
C MET A 241 12.85 11.86 13.07
N ILE A 242 13.35 10.92 12.26
CA ILE A 242 12.67 9.63 12.04
C ILE A 242 12.52 8.87 13.35
N SER A 243 13.57 8.81 14.19
CA SER A 243 13.49 8.15 15.50
C SER A 243 12.49 8.82 16.44
N GLN A 244 12.35 10.15 16.37
CA GLN A 244 11.36 10.91 17.13
C GLN A 244 9.95 10.64 16.64
N LEU A 245 9.73 10.59 15.32
CA LEU A 245 8.45 10.23 14.72
C LEU A 245 8.02 8.82 15.15
N VAL A 246 8.91 7.84 15.05
CA VAL A 246 8.62 6.47 15.50
C VAL A 246 8.31 6.44 16.99
N ARG A 247 9.05 7.18 17.83
CA ARG A 247 8.77 7.26 19.27
C ARG A 247 7.38 7.86 19.56
N GLN A 248 7.06 8.99 18.95
CA GLN A 248 5.74 9.62 19.08
C GLN A 248 4.64 8.69 18.58
N ARG A 249 4.90 7.96 17.50
CA ARG A 249 3.96 6.98 16.95
C ARG A 249 3.66 5.86 17.94
N ARG A 250 4.65 5.35 18.69
CA ARG A 250 4.46 4.31 19.72
C ARG A 250 3.52 4.73 20.85
N GLU A 251 3.48 6.02 21.15
CA GLU A 251 2.62 6.57 22.22
C GLU A 251 1.16 6.77 21.76
N ARG A 252 0.88 6.73 20.45
CA ARG A 252 -0.44 6.97 19.88
C ARG A 252 -1.28 5.70 19.75
N GLN A 253 -2.52 5.77 20.23
CA GLN A 253 -3.53 4.73 20.04
C GLN A 253 -4.36 4.99 18.78
N CYS A 254 -3.76 4.78 17.62
CA CYS A 254 -4.48 4.80 16.33
C CYS A 254 -4.01 3.65 15.44
N VAL A 255 -4.90 3.16 14.58
CA VAL A 255 -4.57 2.15 13.57
C VAL A 255 -4.17 2.87 12.28
N ASP A 256 -2.97 2.58 11.79
CA ASP A 256 -2.42 3.10 10.54
C ASP A 256 -1.54 2.04 9.87
N LEU A 257 -0.82 2.39 8.81
CA LEU A 257 0.06 1.44 8.14
C LEU A 257 1.24 1.02 9.04
N PHE A 258 1.82 1.95 9.80
CA PHE A 258 2.96 1.67 10.65
C PHE A 258 2.59 0.86 11.90
N SER A 259 1.30 0.78 12.28
CA SER A 259 0.77 -0.13 13.30
C SER A 259 1.29 -1.55 13.13
N TRP A 260 1.27 -2.05 11.90
CA TRP A 260 1.60 -3.45 11.57
C TRP A 260 3.09 -3.72 11.63
N ILE A 261 3.91 -2.73 11.25
CA ILE A 261 5.38 -2.81 11.35
C ILE A 261 5.79 -2.72 12.82
N LEU A 262 5.14 -1.82 13.56
CA LEU A 262 5.42 -1.63 14.97
C LEU A 262 4.98 -2.84 15.81
N SER A 263 3.83 -3.44 15.52
CA SER A 263 3.36 -4.63 16.24
C SER A 263 4.33 -5.79 16.09
N ASP A 264 4.86 -6.04 14.88
CA ASP A 264 5.89 -7.06 14.64
C ASP A 264 7.17 -6.76 15.44
N TYR A 265 7.65 -5.52 15.40
CA TYR A 265 8.82 -5.10 16.18
C TYR A 265 8.63 -5.26 17.70
N GLU A 266 7.43 -5.00 18.21
CA GLU A 266 7.12 -5.09 19.65
C GLU A 266 6.96 -6.53 20.14
N THR A 267 6.85 -7.53 19.25
CA THR A 267 6.96 -8.95 19.63
C THR A 267 8.37 -9.36 20.05
N LEU A 268 9.39 -8.55 19.73
CA LEU A 268 10.79 -8.82 20.07
C LEU A 268 11.05 -8.46 21.53
N GLU A 269 11.35 -9.44 22.38
CA GLU A 269 11.66 -9.20 23.80
C GLU A 269 12.87 -8.27 24.01
N LYS A 270 13.91 -8.44 23.20
CA LYS A 270 15.14 -7.65 23.23
C LYS A 270 15.62 -7.39 21.79
N PRO A 271 15.09 -6.36 21.12
CA PRO A 271 15.50 -6.06 19.74
C PRO A 271 16.98 -5.70 19.68
N THR A 272 17.68 -6.27 18.70
CA THR A 272 19.07 -5.94 18.39
C THR A 272 19.17 -4.53 17.81
N LEU A 273 20.35 -3.93 17.86
CA LEU A 273 20.62 -2.65 17.20
C LEU A 273 20.24 -2.66 15.72
N ARG A 274 20.49 -3.79 15.03
CA ARG A 274 20.16 -3.94 13.61
C ARG A 274 18.65 -3.87 13.39
N GLN A 275 17.86 -4.58 14.18
CA GLN A 275 16.40 -4.55 14.10
C GLN A 275 15.83 -3.16 14.40
N THR A 276 16.42 -2.41 15.35
CA THR A 276 16.03 -1.01 15.59
C THR A 276 16.35 -0.11 14.41
N ILE A 277 17.49 -0.31 13.75
CA ILE A 277 17.86 0.42 12.53
C ILE A 277 16.88 0.08 11.40
N ASP A 278 16.54 -1.19 11.23
CA ASP A 278 15.60 -1.64 10.20
C ASP A 278 14.20 -1.04 10.43
N LEU A 279 13.70 -0.96 11.68
CA LEU A 279 12.44 -0.26 12.01
C LEU A 279 12.46 1.21 11.57
N TYR A 280 13.56 1.92 11.80
CA TYR A 280 13.71 3.31 11.34
C TYR A 280 13.83 3.39 9.81
N GLY A 281 14.44 2.39 9.19
CA GLY A 281 14.48 2.22 7.73
C GLY A 281 13.10 2.00 7.11
N ASP A 282 12.23 1.23 7.77
CA ASP A 282 10.85 1.04 7.34
C ASP A 282 10.05 2.34 7.45
N ALA A 283 10.21 3.08 8.55
CA ALA A 283 9.58 4.39 8.72
C ALA A 283 10.02 5.38 7.63
N LEU A 284 11.32 5.41 7.34
CA LEU A 284 11.87 6.19 6.24
C LEU A 284 11.27 5.78 4.89
N THR A 285 11.19 4.47 4.63
CA THR A 285 10.65 3.91 3.39
C THR A 285 9.19 4.32 3.18
N VAL A 286 8.35 4.24 4.21
CA VAL A 286 6.94 4.66 4.14
C VAL A 286 6.84 6.13 3.72
N ILE A 287 7.61 7.03 4.32
CA ILE A 287 7.55 8.47 4.00
C ILE A 287 8.09 8.73 2.61
N VAL A 288 9.33 8.32 2.34
CA VAL A 288 10.06 8.67 1.11
C VAL A 288 9.44 8.00 -0.11
N ALA A 289 9.22 6.68 -0.06
CA ALA A 289 8.73 5.94 -1.20
C ALA A 289 7.26 6.28 -1.54
N GLY A 290 6.44 6.53 -0.54
CA GLY A 290 5.03 6.89 -0.74
C GLY A 290 4.83 8.33 -1.20
N SER A 291 5.54 9.30 -0.61
CA SER A 291 5.25 10.72 -0.86
C SER A 291 5.89 11.23 -2.14
N GLN A 292 7.19 11.00 -2.34
CA GLN A 292 7.91 11.62 -3.46
C GLN A 292 7.50 11.02 -4.80
N THR A 293 7.25 9.71 -4.89
CA THR A 293 6.89 9.10 -6.18
C THR A 293 5.53 9.61 -6.69
N VAL A 294 4.55 9.76 -5.79
CA VAL A 294 3.21 10.28 -6.13
C VAL A 294 3.25 11.76 -6.46
N SER A 295 3.98 12.58 -5.67
CA SER A 295 4.04 14.02 -5.93
C SER A 295 4.63 14.33 -7.31
N GLN A 296 5.68 13.60 -7.69
CA GLN A 296 6.37 13.78 -8.97
C GLN A 296 5.52 13.29 -10.13
N ALA A 297 4.79 12.18 -9.96
CA ALA A 297 3.83 11.71 -10.94
C ALA A 297 2.67 12.71 -11.15
N LEU A 298 2.14 13.31 -10.08
CA LEU A 298 1.15 14.40 -10.17
C LEU A 298 1.72 15.62 -10.89
N THR A 299 2.93 16.08 -10.52
CA THR A 299 3.58 17.23 -11.15
C THR A 299 3.73 17.01 -12.66
N CYS A 300 4.22 15.84 -13.07
CA CYS A 300 4.40 15.52 -14.49
C CYS A 300 3.07 15.32 -15.22
N LEU A 301 2.04 14.74 -14.57
CA LEU A 301 0.71 14.63 -15.16
C LEU A 301 0.11 16.01 -15.45
N PHE A 302 0.16 16.92 -14.49
CA PHE A 302 -0.37 18.27 -14.69
C PHE A 302 0.48 19.13 -15.63
N PHE A 303 1.79 18.86 -15.72
CA PHE A 303 2.62 19.41 -16.79
C PHE A 303 2.12 18.98 -18.18
N GLU A 304 1.87 17.68 -18.38
CA GLU A 304 1.39 17.17 -19.66
C GLU A 304 -0.02 17.66 -20.00
N LEU A 305 -0.94 17.67 -19.02
CA LEU A 305 -2.30 18.18 -19.22
C LEU A 305 -2.31 19.67 -19.60
N ALA A 306 -1.44 20.49 -18.97
CA ALA A 306 -1.33 21.91 -19.26
C ALA A 306 -0.79 22.20 -20.67
N GLN A 307 -0.01 21.26 -21.24
CA GLN A 307 0.52 21.37 -22.60
C GLN A 307 -0.42 20.81 -23.68
N HIS A 308 -1.37 19.96 -23.29
CA HIS A 308 -2.27 19.27 -24.21
C HIS A 308 -3.74 19.61 -23.90
N PRO A 309 -4.23 20.82 -24.25
CA PRO A 309 -5.61 21.24 -23.97
C PRO A 309 -6.69 20.28 -24.49
N ARG A 310 -6.43 19.64 -25.64
CA ARG A 310 -7.33 18.61 -26.19
C ARG A 310 -7.44 17.39 -25.26
N VAL A 311 -6.32 16.92 -24.71
CA VAL A 311 -6.32 15.79 -23.77
C VAL A 311 -7.03 16.20 -22.47
N LEU A 312 -6.76 17.41 -21.97
CA LEU A 312 -7.45 17.93 -20.79
C LEU A 312 -8.97 17.98 -21.01
N ALA A 313 -9.45 18.48 -22.14
CA ALA A 313 -10.88 18.55 -22.45
C ALA A 313 -11.54 17.16 -22.48
N LEU A 314 -10.93 16.18 -23.16
CA LEU A 314 -11.46 14.80 -23.21
C LEU A 314 -11.52 14.16 -21.81
N LEU A 315 -10.48 14.41 -20.99
CA LEU A 315 -10.45 13.94 -19.61
C LEU A 315 -11.53 14.62 -18.75
N GLN A 316 -11.72 15.91 -18.93
CA GLN A 316 -12.75 16.69 -18.24
C GLN A 316 -14.16 16.16 -18.58
N ASP A 317 -14.43 15.84 -19.84
CA ASP A 317 -15.72 15.29 -20.27
C ASP A 317 -16.01 13.93 -19.60
N GLU A 318 -15.05 13.01 -19.60
CA GLU A 318 -15.18 11.69 -18.95
C GLU A 318 -15.41 11.83 -17.42
N VAL A 319 -14.68 12.75 -16.78
CA VAL A 319 -14.84 13.01 -15.35
C VAL A 319 -16.19 13.67 -15.05
N ASP A 320 -16.65 14.60 -15.88
CA ASP A 320 -17.94 15.27 -15.70
C ASP A 320 -19.11 14.28 -15.80
N GLU A 321 -19.05 13.34 -16.76
CA GLU A 321 -20.04 12.26 -16.90
C GLU A 321 -20.06 11.34 -15.67
N CYS A 322 -18.89 10.98 -15.13
CA CYS A 322 -18.80 10.19 -13.90
C CYS A 322 -19.44 10.90 -12.70
N TYR A 323 -19.23 12.21 -12.55
CA TYR A 323 -19.80 12.98 -11.45
C TYR A 323 -21.31 13.17 -11.61
N ALA A 324 -21.81 13.31 -12.85
CA ALA A 324 -23.23 13.41 -13.13
C ALA A 324 -23.99 12.10 -12.81
N THR A 325 -23.37 10.95 -13.12
CA THR A 325 -23.98 9.62 -12.91
C THR A 325 -23.88 9.12 -11.46
N ALA A 326 -22.88 9.57 -10.69
CA ALA A 326 -22.67 9.15 -9.30
C ALA A 326 -23.62 9.82 -8.28
N GLY A 327 -24.73 10.44 -8.70
CA GLY A 327 -25.63 11.27 -7.90
C GLY A 327 -25.88 10.73 -6.48
N GLY A 328 -25.46 11.49 -5.45
CA GLY A 328 -25.70 11.09 -4.05
C GLY A 328 -24.88 11.76 -2.94
N GLY A 329 -23.88 12.60 -3.25
CA GLY A 329 -23.21 13.46 -2.28
C GLY A 329 -23.14 14.88 -2.84
N GLY A 330 -23.24 15.92 -2.00
CA GLY A 330 -23.12 17.31 -2.44
C GLY A 330 -21.86 17.52 -3.32
N GLU A 331 -21.84 18.60 -4.12
CA GLU A 331 -20.75 18.90 -5.08
C GLU A 331 -19.33 18.73 -4.51
N GLU A 332 -19.17 18.90 -3.20
CA GLU A 332 -17.90 18.74 -2.47
C GLU A 332 -17.47 17.29 -2.26
N ALA A 333 -18.39 16.36 -1.98
CA ALA A 333 -18.04 14.99 -1.61
C ALA A 333 -17.64 14.13 -2.81
N GLY A 334 -18.28 14.29 -3.98
CA GLY A 334 -18.04 13.59 -5.26
C GLY A 334 -17.87 12.05 -5.20
N PRO A 335 -17.57 11.36 -6.32
CA PRO A 335 -17.28 9.93 -6.33
C PRO A 335 -15.99 9.61 -5.57
N GLY A 336 -15.99 8.47 -4.86
CA GLY A 336 -14.80 7.90 -4.24
C GLY A 336 -13.84 7.30 -5.28
N ALA A 337 -12.77 6.67 -4.80
CA ALA A 337 -11.71 6.13 -5.66
C ALA A 337 -12.20 5.04 -6.62
N GLN A 338 -13.17 4.23 -6.18
CA GLN A 338 -13.62 3.06 -6.93
C GLN A 338 -14.36 3.42 -8.25
N PRO A 339 -15.37 4.31 -8.28
CA PRO A 339 -15.94 4.77 -9.54
C PRO A 339 -14.89 5.40 -10.47
N LEU A 340 -14.01 6.25 -9.92
CA LEU A 340 -13.00 6.95 -10.71
C LEU A 340 -11.94 6.02 -11.31
N SER A 341 -11.65 4.90 -10.63
CA SER A 341 -10.70 3.89 -11.14
C SER A 341 -11.17 3.19 -12.42
N LYS A 342 -12.46 3.34 -12.78
CA LYS A 342 -13.06 2.76 -14.00
C LYS A 342 -13.01 3.71 -15.20
N LEU A 343 -12.61 4.96 -15.01
CA LEU A 343 -12.51 5.96 -16.07
C LEU A 343 -11.31 5.65 -16.95
N GLU A 344 -11.57 5.11 -18.13
CA GLU A 344 -10.55 4.53 -19.01
C GLU A 344 -9.56 5.60 -19.47
N TYR A 345 -10.03 6.79 -19.81
CA TYR A 345 -9.19 7.88 -20.30
C TYR A 345 -8.37 8.52 -19.17
N LEU A 346 -8.92 8.65 -17.95
CA LEU A 346 -8.15 9.02 -16.76
C LEU A 346 -7.01 8.03 -16.47
N GLN A 347 -7.30 6.72 -16.49
CA GLN A 347 -6.26 5.71 -16.31
C GLN A 347 -5.22 5.75 -17.44
N ALA A 348 -5.64 6.07 -18.66
CA ALA A 348 -4.77 6.25 -19.81
C ALA A 348 -3.81 7.43 -19.64
N CYS A 349 -4.31 8.59 -19.18
CA CYS A 349 -3.48 9.76 -18.86
C CYS A 349 -2.46 9.45 -17.76
N ILE A 350 -2.86 8.72 -16.72
CA ILE A 350 -1.96 8.30 -15.64
C ILE A 350 -0.89 7.34 -16.17
N ASN A 351 -1.27 6.31 -16.94
CA ASN A 351 -0.33 5.33 -17.50
C ASN A 351 0.66 5.99 -18.47
N GLU A 352 0.18 6.87 -19.35
CA GLU A 352 1.07 7.59 -20.28
C GLU A 352 2.02 8.53 -19.54
N THR A 353 1.56 9.15 -18.45
CA THR A 353 2.44 9.94 -17.58
C THR A 353 3.50 9.05 -16.94
N LEU A 354 3.14 7.90 -16.39
CA LEU A 354 4.11 6.98 -15.76
C LEU A 354 5.08 6.35 -16.78
N ARG A 355 4.67 6.27 -18.07
CA ARG A 355 5.53 5.83 -19.17
C ARG A 355 6.59 6.88 -19.49
N LEU A 356 6.19 8.13 -19.70
CA LEU A 356 7.11 9.23 -20.01
C LEU A 356 7.92 9.66 -18.78
N TRP A 357 7.30 9.75 -17.63
CA TRP A 357 7.87 10.32 -16.41
C TRP A 357 7.92 9.26 -15.31
N SER A 358 8.60 8.15 -15.60
CA SER A 358 8.78 7.08 -14.61
C SER A 358 9.40 7.65 -13.32
N ALA A 359 8.79 7.28 -12.19
CA ALA A 359 9.27 7.68 -10.87
C ALA A 359 10.67 7.16 -10.56
N VAL A 360 11.14 6.08 -11.20
CA VAL A 360 12.47 5.49 -11.03
C VAL A 360 13.12 5.32 -12.41
N PRO A 361 13.57 6.42 -13.04
CA PRO A 361 13.95 6.44 -14.46
C PRO A 361 15.13 5.51 -14.77
N SER A 362 16.16 5.47 -13.91
CA SER A 362 17.29 4.53 -14.01
C SER A 362 16.95 3.07 -13.67
N GLY A 363 15.76 2.82 -13.10
CA GLY A 363 15.33 1.48 -12.71
C GLY A 363 15.89 0.97 -11.39
N LEU A 364 15.27 -0.10 -10.90
CA LEU A 364 15.69 -0.76 -9.66
C LEU A 364 16.70 -1.87 -9.94
N PRO A 365 17.75 -2.01 -9.10
CA PRO A 365 18.73 -3.08 -9.25
C PRO A 365 18.11 -4.47 -8.99
N ARG A 366 18.66 -5.48 -9.66
CA ARG A 366 18.43 -6.91 -9.47
C ARG A 366 19.78 -7.58 -9.38
N LYS A 367 19.86 -8.72 -8.68
CA LYS A 367 21.08 -9.51 -8.59
C LYS A 367 20.86 -10.84 -9.31
N THR A 368 21.76 -11.21 -10.22
CA THR A 368 21.72 -12.54 -10.85
C THR A 368 21.94 -13.64 -9.81
N PRO A 369 21.35 -14.82 -9.98
CA PRO A 369 21.58 -15.93 -9.05
C PRO A 369 23.05 -16.39 -9.14
N PRO A 370 23.59 -17.11 -8.13
CA PRO A 370 25.02 -17.49 -8.10
C PRO A 370 25.50 -18.25 -9.35
N GLN A 371 24.61 -19.02 -10.00
CA GLN A 371 24.91 -19.75 -11.23
C GLN A 371 24.90 -18.88 -12.51
N GLY A 372 24.59 -17.59 -12.42
CA GLY A 372 24.35 -16.72 -13.58
C GLY A 372 22.99 -16.94 -14.24
N LEU A 373 22.74 -16.21 -15.32
CA LEU A 373 21.48 -16.23 -16.05
C LEU A 373 21.69 -15.84 -17.51
N ASP A 374 21.10 -16.57 -18.45
CA ASP A 374 20.99 -16.11 -19.85
C ASP A 374 19.82 -15.13 -19.98
N ILE A 375 20.10 -13.94 -20.53
CA ILE A 375 19.10 -12.91 -20.83
C ILE A 375 19.19 -12.57 -22.31
N GLY A 376 18.22 -13.03 -23.10
CA GLY A 376 18.14 -12.73 -24.52
C GLY A 376 19.32 -13.28 -25.34
N GLY A 377 19.86 -14.43 -24.96
CA GLY A 377 21.04 -15.05 -25.60
C GLY A 377 22.38 -14.51 -25.09
N VAL A 378 22.37 -13.63 -24.10
CA VAL A 378 23.57 -13.10 -23.44
C VAL A 378 23.67 -13.70 -22.04
N PHE A 379 24.68 -14.52 -21.80
CA PHE A 379 24.96 -15.06 -20.48
C PHE A 379 25.55 -13.99 -19.56
N ILE A 380 24.85 -13.71 -18.46
CA ILE A 380 25.31 -12.82 -17.39
C ILE A 380 25.81 -13.70 -16.22
N PRO A 381 27.05 -13.49 -15.75
CA PRO A 381 27.60 -14.23 -14.61
C PRO A 381 26.77 -14.07 -13.33
N GLY A 382 27.01 -14.97 -12.37
CA GLY A 382 26.36 -14.92 -11.08
C GLY A 382 26.81 -13.75 -10.21
N ASP A 383 25.94 -13.38 -9.27
CA ASP A 383 26.15 -12.29 -8.33
C ASP A 383 26.36 -10.89 -8.94
N VAL A 384 25.96 -10.70 -10.20
CA VAL A 384 26.04 -9.43 -10.92
C VAL A 384 24.80 -8.59 -10.65
N VAL A 385 24.99 -7.30 -10.40
CA VAL A 385 23.90 -6.33 -10.34
C VAL A 385 23.51 -5.92 -11.75
N VAL A 386 22.25 -6.15 -12.12
CA VAL A 386 21.64 -5.70 -13.38
C VAL A 386 20.52 -4.71 -13.08
N GLN A 387 20.26 -3.78 -13.98
CA GLN A 387 19.19 -2.79 -13.84
C GLN A 387 18.27 -2.84 -15.05
N ASN A 388 16.99 -2.52 -14.84
CA ASN A 388 16.02 -2.31 -15.91
C ASN A 388 15.73 -0.81 -16.04
N PRO A 389 16.41 -0.08 -16.94
CA PRO A 389 16.27 1.37 -17.06
C PRO A 389 14.91 1.74 -17.65
N GLN A 390 13.95 2.05 -16.79
CA GLN A 390 12.55 2.29 -17.18
C GLN A 390 12.42 3.48 -18.15
N TYR A 391 13.18 4.56 -17.96
CA TYR A 391 13.15 5.71 -18.88
C TYR A 391 13.49 5.30 -20.31
N THR A 392 14.52 4.47 -20.47
CA THR A 392 14.97 3.98 -21.79
C THR A 392 13.99 2.96 -22.35
N MET A 393 13.61 1.96 -21.54
CA MET A 393 12.70 0.90 -21.98
C MET A 393 11.32 1.46 -22.38
N PHE A 394 10.77 2.42 -21.63
CA PHE A 394 9.48 3.03 -21.93
C PHE A 394 9.51 4.01 -23.11
N ARG A 395 10.71 4.35 -23.60
CA ARG A 395 10.92 5.17 -24.81
C ARG A 395 11.52 4.39 -25.97
N ASP A 396 11.55 3.07 -25.87
CA ASP A 396 12.03 2.25 -26.96
C ASP A 396 10.95 2.12 -28.04
N GLU A 397 11.22 2.58 -29.26
CA GLU A 397 10.27 2.50 -30.39
C GLU A 397 9.81 1.07 -30.69
N ARG A 398 10.63 0.06 -30.33
CA ARG A 398 10.28 -1.36 -30.48
C ARG A 398 9.14 -1.76 -29.54
N LEU A 399 8.97 -1.03 -28.44
CA LEU A 399 7.97 -1.28 -27.41
C LEU A 399 6.80 -0.29 -27.49
N PHE A 400 7.10 0.98 -27.81
CA PHE A 400 6.16 2.10 -27.85
C PHE A 400 6.44 3.00 -29.07
N PRO A 401 5.77 2.79 -30.22
CA PRO A 401 5.85 3.69 -31.37
C PRO A 401 5.50 5.14 -31.01
N ARG A 402 6.21 6.12 -31.55
CA ARG A 402 6.14 7.53 -31.10
C ARG A 402 6.40 7.64 -29.57
N PRO A 403 7.59 7.22 -29.11
CA PRO A 403 7.88 7.04 -27.70
C PRO A 403 7.96 8.35 -26.92
N ASP A 404 8.34 9.45 -27.57
CA ASP A 404 8.52 10.74 -26.89
C ASP A 404 7.24 11.59 -26.87
N GLU A 405 6.18 11.16 -27.56
CA GLU A 405 4.88 11.83 -27.58
C GLU A 405 4.01 11.40 -26.39
N PHE A 406 3.31 12.35 -25.77
CA PHE A 406 2.27 12.07 -24.76
C PHE A 406 0.95 11.75 -25.47
N VAL A 407 0.63 10.46 -25.58
CA VAL A 407 -0.58 9.97 -26.27
C VAL A 407 -1.36 9.03 -25.35
N PRO A 408 -2.28 9.53 -24.51
CA PRO A 408 -3.14 8.68 -23.67
C PRO A 408 -3.93 7.63 -24.47
N GLU A 409 -4.36 7.97 -25.69
CA GLU A 409 -5.10 7.05 -26.57
C GLU A 409 -4.36 5.75 -26.86
N ARG A 410 -3.04 5.69 -26.65
CA ARG A 410 -2.23 4.46 -26.67
C ARG A 410 -2.80 3.34 -25.79
N TRP A 411 -3.45 3.72 -24.68
CA TRP A 411 -4.03 2.79 -23.71
C TRP A 411 -5.52 2.55 -23.92
N THR A 412 -6.14 3.20 -24.93
CA THR A 412 -7.57 3.11 -25.24
C THR A 412 -7.81 2.88 -26.72
N THR A 413 -7.96 3.94 -27.52
CA THR A 413 -8.45 3.90 -28.90
C THR A 413 -7.38 3.64 -29.95
N GLN A 414 -6.09 3.79 -29.61
CA GLN A 414 -4.94 3.54 -30.49
C GLN A 414 -4.03 2.47 -29.88
N PRO A 415 -4.52 1.24 -29.65
CA PRO A 415 -3.74 0.21 -28.98
C PRO A 415 -2.46 -0.12 -29.75
N ASP A 416 -2.44 -0.01 -31.08
CA ASP A 416 -1.27 -0.29 -31.95
C ASP A 416 -0.02 0.52 -31.62
N LEU A 417 -0.16 1.59 -30.85
CA LEU A 417 0.93 2.35 -30.24
C LEU A 417 1.56 1.66 -29.02
N VAL A 418 1.10 0.47 -28.68
CA VAL A 418 1.75 -0.47 -27.77
C VAL A 418 2.07 -1.71 -28.60
N ALA A 419 3.35 -1.95 -28.84
CA ALA A 419 3.77 -3.10 -29.63
C ALA A 419 3.32 -4.41 -28.99
N ASP A 420 3.04 -5.43 -29.81
CA ASP A 420 2.55 -6.73 -29.33
C ASP A 420 3.50 -7.35 -28.30
N ILE A 421 4.82 -7.22 -28.51
CA ILE A 421 5.83 -7.69 -27.56
C ILE A 421 5.64 -7.07 -26.17
N THR A 422 5.24 -5.79 -26.08
CA THR A 422 4.96 -5.13 -24.80
C THR A 422 3.73 -5.74 -24.13
N ARG A 423 2.68 -6.06 -24.90
CA ARG A 423 1.44 -6.68 -24.40
C ARG A 423 1.67 -8.11 -23.93
N GLU A 424 2.41 -8.89 -24.71
CA GLU A 424 2.74 -10.30 -24.44
C GLU A 424 3.67 -10.45 -23.24
N THR A 425 4.70 -9.61 -23.17
CA THR A 425 5.71 -9.69 -22.08
C THR A 425 5.35 -8.84 -20.87
N SER A 426 4.29 -8.03 -20.96
CA SER A 426 3.93 -7.04 -19.95
C SER A 426 5.10 -6.10 -19.62
N ALA A 427 5.83 -5.62 -20.63
CA ALA A 427 7.03 -4.79 -20.45
C ALA A 427 6.74 -3.43 -19.79
N PHE A 428 5.49 -2.95 -19.82
CA PHE A 428 5.07 -1.77 -19.08
C PHE A 428 4.91 -2.06 -17.58
N VAL A 429 5.98 -1.84 -16.81
CA VAL A 429 6.06 -2.13 -15.37
C VAL A 429 6.41 -0.91 -14.50
N PRO A 430 5.62 0.19 -14.52
CA PRO A 430 5.96 1.40 -13.75
C PRO A 430 6.02 1.15 -12.24
N PHE A 431 5.30 0.12 -11.75
CA PHE A 431 5.33 -0.32 -10.35
C PHE A 431 6.19 -1.57 -10.12
N SER A 432 7.07 -1.90 -11.08
CA SER A 432 7.84 -3.14 -11.13
C SER A 432 6.97 -4.41 -11.14
N TYR A 433 7.59 -5.59 -11.05
CA TYR A 433 6.90 -6.88 -11.04
C TYR A 433 7.56 -7.88 -10.08
N GLY A 434 6.82 -8.94 -9.72
CA GLY A 434 7.29 -10.05 -8.90
C GLY A 434 7.33 -9.73 -7.40
N ARG A 435 8.19 -10.44 -6.65
CA ARG A 435 8.29 -10.36 -5.18
C ARG A 435 8.61 -8.95 -4.66
N PHE A 436 9.25 -8.12 -5.48
CA PHE A 436 9.65 -6.75 -5.15
C PHE A 436 8.83 -5.71 -5.92
N ALA A 437 7.63 -6.06 -6.39
CA ALA A 437 6.69 -5.09 -6.93
C ALA A 437 6.29 -4.06 -5.86
N CYS A 438 5.92 -2.85 -6.29
CA CYS A 438 5.58 -1.76 -5.38
C CYS A 438 4.40 -2.12 -4.49
N ALA A 439 4.63 -2.19 -3.18
CA ALA A 439 3.60 -2.44 -2.18
C ALA A 439 2.54 -1.32 -2.13
N GLY A 440 2.93 -0.09 -2.50
CA GLY A 440 2.07 1.09 -2.51
C GLY A 440 1.24 1.29 -3.79
N LYS A 441 1.30 0.38 -4.79
CA LYS A 441 0.64 0.57 -6.10
C LYS A 441 -0.83 0.97 -5.99
N GLY A 442 -1.59 0.28 -5.13
CA GLY A 442 -3.02 0.54 -4.95
C GLY A 442 -3.29 1.94 -4.39
N LEU A 443 -2.52 2.35 -3.38
CA LEU A 443 -2.64 3.67 -2.76
C LEU A 443 -2.22 4.79 -3.72
N ALA A 444 -1.09 4.62 -4.41
CA ALA A 444 -0.58 5.59 -5.37
C ALA A 444 -1.58 5.83 -6.53
N LEU A 445 -2.15 4.76 -7.10
CA LEU A 445 -3.16 4.89 -8.16
C LEU A 445 -4.44 5.55 -7.65
N GLN A 446 -4.84 5.28 -6.42
CA GLN A 446 -5.96 5.95 -5.78
C GLN A 446 -5.70 7.46 -5.62
N GLU A 447 -4.54 7.86 -5.11
CA GLU A 447 -4.17 9.27 -4.98
C GLU A 447 -4.14 9.97 -6.35
N LEU A 448 -3.44 9.40 -7.33
CA LEU A 448 -3.36 9.94 -8.69
C LEU A 448 -4.75 10.12 -9.32
N THR A 449 -5.62 9.11 -9.16
CA THR A 449 -6.97 9.13 -9.71
C THR A 449 -7.84 10.20 -9.04
N VAL A 450 -7.89 10.21 -7.70
CA VAL A 450 -8.77 11.10 -6.93
C VAL A 450 -8.32 12.56 -7.04
N VAL A 451 -7.03 12.84 -6.92
CA VAL A 451 -6.51 14.22 -7.04
C VAL A 451 -6.74 14.75 -8.44
N THR A 452 -6.40 13.97 -9.46
CA THR A 452 -6.54 14.41 -10.85
C THR A 452 -8.00 14.69 -11.17
N SER A 453 -8.92 13.77 -10.84
CA SER A 453 -10.34 13.96 -11.13
C SER A 453 -10.89 15.21 -10.45
N ARG A 454 -10.52 15.49 -9.19
CA ARG A 454 -11.01 16.64 -8.42
C ARG A 454 -10.56 17.96 -9.03
N ILE A 455 -9.30 18.04 -9.43
CA ILE A 455 -8.73 19.26 -10.00
C ILE A 455 -9.29 19.48 -11.42
N VAL A 456 -9.25 18.50 -12.32
CA VAL A 456 -9.75 18.70 -13.70
C VAL A 456 -11.26 18.93 -13.74
N ARG A 457 -12.02 18.41 -12.76
CA ARG A 457 -13.45 18.70 -12.63
C ARG A 457 -13.75 20.18 -12.33
N ARG A 458 -12.82 20.88 -11.67
CA ARG A 458 -13.02 22.25 -11.17
C ARG A 458 -12.31 23.31 -12.00
N TYR A 459 -11.16 22.97 -12.59
CA TYR A 459 -10.28 23.96 -13.21
C TYR A 459 -9.87 23.60 -14.63
N ASP A 460 -9.72 24.65 -15.43
CA ASP A 460 -8.87 24.65 -16.61
C ASP A 460 -7.44 24.94 -16.15
N VAL A 461 -6.50 24.11 -16.62
CA VAL A 461 -5.11 24.15 -16.18
C VAL A 461 -4.23 24.61 -17.33
N ARG A 462 -3.37 25.60 -17.06
CA ARG A 462 -2.39 26.10 -18.04
C ARG A 462 -1.06 26.42 -17.38
N LEU A 463 0.01 26.41 -18.18
CA LEU A 463 1.30 26.94 -17.75
C LEU A 463 1.15 28.42 -17.35
N ALA A 464 1.77 28.81 -16.24
CA ALA A 464 1.79 30.21 -15.81
C ALA A 464 2.61 31.05 -16.81
N PRO A 465 2.29 32.34 -17.00
CA PRO A 465 3.06 33.23 -17.86
C PRO A 465 4.55 33.20 -17.50
N GLY A 466 5.42 33.01 -18.49
CA GLY A 466 6.87 32.90 -18.29
C GLY A 466 7.38 31.49 -17.95
N SER A 467 6.49 30.51 -17.78
CA SER A 467 6.90 29.10 -17.62
C SER A 467 7.20 28.48 -18.98
N SER A 468 8.34 27.78 -19.10
CA SER A 468 8.76 27.12 -20.34
C SER A 468 8.79 25.60 -20.20
N SER A 469 8.11 24.90 -21.12
CA SER A 469 8.15 23.44 -21.20
C SER A 469 9.56 22.87 -21.37
N ALA A 470 10.40 23.57 -22.14
CA ALA A 470 11.78 23.16 -22.38
C ALA A 470 12.64 23.36 -21.12
N GLU A 471 12.35 24.35 -20.29
CA GLU A 471 13.03 24.55 -19.01
C GLU A 471 12.61 23.50 -17.99
N PHE A 472 11.32 23.20 -17.91
CA PHE A 472 10.83 22.11 -17.05
C PHE A 472 11.50 20.78 -17.40
N THR A 473 11.46 20.40 -18.68
CA THR A 473 12.05 19.13 -19.15
C THR A 473 13.56 19.05 -18.88
N ARG A 474 14.31 20.14 -19.12
CA ARG A 474 15.76 20.20 -18.81
C ARG A 474 16.06 20.21 -17.33
N GLY A 475 15.13 20.69 -16.50
CA GLY A 475 15.29 20.80 -15.05
C GLY A 475 15.02 19.50 -14.29
N VAL A 476 14.45 18.48 -14.95
CA VAL A 476 14.20 17.17 -14.34
C VAL A 476 15.52 16.47 -14.02
N LYS A 477 15.62 15.91 -12.82
CA LYS A 477 16.83 15.23 -12.33
C LYS A 477 16.52 13.81 -11.90
N ASP A 478 17.53 12.95 -11.99
CA ASP A 478 17.52 11.60 -11.42
C ASP A 478 18.29 11.59 -10.10
N PHE A 479 17.57 11.39 -9.01
CA PHE A 479 18.11 11.25 -7.65
C PHE A 479 17.77 9.87 -7.07
N PHE A 480 17.88 8.80 -7.87
CA PHE A 480 17.25 7.48 -7.66
C PHE A 480 15.74 7.50 -7.96
N THR A 481 15.03 8.50 -7.48
CA THR A 481 13.72 8.86 -8.01
C THR A 481 13.80 10.10 -8.89
N LEU A 482 12.85 10.22 -9.82
CA LEU A 482 12.66 11.44 -10.59
C LEU A 482 12.37 12.62 -9.65
N GLU A 483 13.04 13.75 -9.86
CA GLU A 483 12.72 15.02 -9.21
C GLU A 483 12.51 16.08 -10.29
N ALA A 484 11.25 16.51 -10.43
CA ALA A 484 10.89 17.61 -11.29
C ALA A 484 11.36 18.94 -10.68
N PRO A 485 11.65 19.96 -11.51
CA PRO A 485 11.87 21.31 -11.02
C PRO A 485 10.54 21.95 -10.58
N SER A 486 10.61 23.17 -10.03
CA SER A 486 9.41 23.98 -9.80
C SER A 486 8.59 24.11 -11.08
N LEU A 487 7.28 23.94 -10.96
CA LEU A 487 6.34 24.00 -12.08
C LEU A 487 5.23 24.99 -11.70
N HIS A 488 5.19 26.13 -12.37
CA HIS A 488 4.18 27.14 -12.10
C HIS A 488 2.99 26.97 -13.04
N LEU A 489 1.83 26.61 -12.49
CA LEU A 489 0.57 26.49 -13.23
C LEU A 489 -0.43 27.54 -12.73
N CYS A 490 -1.36 27.92 -13.61
CA CYS A 490 -2.56 28.65 -13.25
C CYS A 490 -3.77 27.72 -13.35
N PHE A 491 -4.65 27.81 -12.36
CA PHE A 491 -5.91 27.09 -12.28
C PHE A 491 -7.05 28.10 -12.40
N ASP A 492 -7.73 28.11 -13.55
CA ASP A 492 -8.86 29.00 -13.80
C ASP A 492 -10.16 28.19 -13.60
N ALA A 493 -11.16 28.72 -12.89
CA ALA A 493 -12.42 27.99 -12.71
C ALA A 493 -13.08 27.71 -14.06
N ARG A 494 -13.53 26.47 -14.25
CA ARG A 494 -14.20 26.04 -15.47
C ARG A 494 -15.54 26.76 -15.63
N LYS A 495 -15.80 27.28 -16.82
CA LYS A 495 -17.14 27.70 -17.24
C LYS A 495 -17.88 26.46 -17.71
N ARG A 496 -18.85 26.00 -16.92
CA ARG A 496 -19.68 24.83 -17.20
C ARG A 496 -20.87 25.17 -18.07
#